data_AF-A0A956PL26-F1
#
_entry.id   AF-A0A956PL26-F1
#
_cell.length_a   1.000
_cell.length_b   1.000
_cell.length_c   1.000
_cell.angle_alpha   90.00
_cell.angle_beta   90.00
_cell.angle_gamma   90.00
#
_symmetry.space_group_name_H-M   'P 1'
#
loop_
_entity.id
_entity.type
_entity.pdbx_description
1 polymer ?
#
loop_
_entity_poly.entity_id
_entity_poly.type
_entity_poly.pdbx_seq_one_letter_code
_entity_poly.pdbx_strand_id
1 'polypeptide(L)'
;MQHSHGMDNLMSHLRTRGSDFERDSLLQRLDQAEQQLESDDRWEARVTDLMADAIQEVREAVLTGSDVEAPLAQLRQLYTNGIVAQNLQNDWLARSRGLDMSRLETTVLSDLRKALTALQKGRVELVMKWVDQAEARFLRVAERYENMVVTESEITIQTVLLHRFFMSGIECWLEALAQLSESTPEDLNSAEVMARALEGQRMMVLVAVLGQEMKRQKPFGFRTFG
;
A
#
# COMPACT_ATOMS: atom_id res chain seq x y z
N MET A 1 1.02 11.79 -24.56
CA MET A 1 1.97 12.61 -23.78
C MET A 1 3.23 11.78 -23.61
N GLN A 2 4.41 12.32 -23.90
CA GLN A 2 5.67 11.63 -23.61
C GLN A 2 5.91 11.75 -22.09
N HIS A 3 5.99 10.62 -21.40
CA HIS A 3 6.36 10.63 -19.98
C HIS A 3 7.83 11.07 -19.88
N SER A 4 8.09 12.13 -19.10
CA SER A 4 9.46 12.50 -18.74
C SER A 4 10.07 11.37 -17.92
N HIS A 5 11.26 10.90 -18.31
CA HIS A 5 12.02 9.87 -17.59
C HIS A 5 13.16 10.49 -16.76
N GLY A 6 12.99 11.74 -16.29
CA GLY A 6 14.05 12.50 -15.62
C GLY A 6 14.66 11.81 -14.39
N MET A 7 13.81 11.35 -13.47
CA MET A 7 14.24 10.62 -12.26
C MET A 7 14.87 9.28 -12.63
N ASP A 8 14.25 8.52 -13.54
CA ASP A 8 14.77 7.22 -13.98
C ASP A 8 16.16 7.38 -14.65
N ASN A 9 16.35 8.45 -15.44
CA ASN A 9 17.61 8.79 -16.10
C ASN A 9 18.68 9.25 -15.11
N LEU A 10 18.32 10.06 -14.11
CA LEU A 10 19.22 10.49 -13.03
C LEU A 10 19.73 9.26 -12.26
N MET A 11 18.83 8.35 -11.90
CA MET A 11 19.17 7.12 -11.17
C MET A 11 20.01 6.15 -11.99
N SER A 12 19.75 6.03 -13.30
CA SER A 12 20.57 5.25 -14.22
C SER A 12 22.00 5.79 -14.32
N HIS A 13 22.16 7.12 -14.37
CA HIS A 13 23.50 7.74 -14.36
C HIS A 13 24.21 7.49 -13.03
N LEU A 14 23.56 7.74 -11.89
CA LEU A 14 24.13 7.49 -10.56
C LEU A 14 24.60 6.04 -10.39
N ARG A 15 23.89 5.07 -10.99
CA ARG A 15 24.27 3.65 -10.94
C ARG A 15 25.51 3.33 -11.78
N THR A 16 25.67 3.99 -12.92
CA THR A 16 26.71 3.66 -13.92
C THR A 16 27.98 4.49 -13.75
N ARG A 17 27.86 5.73 -13.28
CA ARG A 17 28.96 6.70 -13.19
C ARG A 17 29.15 7.31 -11.80
N GLY A 18 28.33 6.94 -10.82
CA GLY A 18 28.42 7.49 -9.47
C GLY A 18 28.01 8.97 -9.40
N SER A 19 28.63 9.72 -8.48
CA SER A 19 28.44 11.16 -8.24
C SER A 19 29.18 12.06 -9.24
N ASP A 20 29.86 11.49 -10.25
CA ASP A 20 30.56 12.25 -11.29
C ASP A 20 29.55 12.91 -12.25
N PHE A 21 29.23 14.17 -11.93
CA PHE A 21 28.47 15.07 -12.79
C PHE A 21 29.21 16.38 -12.99
N GLU A 22 29.15 16.91 -14.21
CA GLU A 22 29.34 18.34 -14.41
C GLU A 22 28.16 19.10 -13.78
N ARG A 23 28.46 20.22 -13.10
CA ARG A 23 27.48 21.02 -12.35
C ARG A 23 26.19 21.27 -13.13
N ASP A 24 26.30 21.80 -14.34
CA ASP A 24 25.14 22.16 -15.17
C ASP A 24 24.35 20.93 -15.63
N SER A 25 25.06 19.82 -15.89
CA SER A 25 24.41 18.55 -16.22
C SER A 25 23.63 17.97 -15.04
N LEU A 26 24.10 18.14 -13.80
CA LEU A 26 23.37 17.67 -12.62
C LEU A 26 22.12 18.50 -12.40
N LEU A 27 22.21 19.84 -12.46
CA LEU A 27 21.06 20.73 -12.30
C LEU A 27 19.96 20.44 -13.33
N GLN A 28 20.32 20.27 -14.60
CA GLN A 28 19.36 19.91 -15.64
C GLN A 28 18.65 18.58 -15.36
N ARG A 29 19.36 17.58 -14.82
CA ARG A 29 18.77 16.28 -14.48
C ARG A 29 17.86 16.36 -13.26
N LEU A 30 18.19 17.20 -12.27
CA LEU A 30 17.32 17.46 -11.13
C LEU A 30 16.02 18.13 -11.57
N ASP A 31 16.07 19.12 -12.47
CA ASP A 31 14.87 19.75 -13.04
C ASP A 31 13.96 18.73 -13.74
N GLN A 32 14.56 17.83 -14.54
CA GLN A 32 13.80 16.77 -15.21
C GLN A 32 13.22 15.75 -14.22
N ALA A 33 13.95 15.44 -13.15
CA ALA A 33 13.50 14.52 -12.10
C ALA A 33 12.32 15.09 -11.32
N GLU A 34 12.37 16.38 -10.98
CA GLU A 34 11.28 17.11 -10.33
C GLU A 34 10.02 17.16 -11.22
N GLN A 35 10.18 17.51 -12.50
CA GLN A 35 9.07 17.48 -13.47
C GLN A 35 8.45 16.09 -13.62
N GLN A 36 9.27 15.03 -13.62
CA GLN A 36 8.73 13.68 -13.62
C GLN A 36 7.91 13.45 -12.35
N LEU A 37 8.48 13.76 -11.19
CA LEU A 37 7.88 13.53 -9.87
C LEU A 37 6.50 14.20 -9.72
N GLU A 38 6.32 15.41 -10.25
CA GLU A 38 5.02 16.10 -10.26
C GLU A 38 3.93 15.38 -11.07
N SER A 39 4.33 14.63 -12.11
CA SER A 39 3.43 13.92 -13.01
C SER A 39 3.30 12.42 -12.70
N ASP A 40 4.06 11.93 -11.74
CA ASP A 40 4.25 10.51 -11.47
C ASP A 40 3.27 10.02 -10.41
N ASP A 41 2.31 9.19 -10.81
CA ASP A 41 1.32 8.58 -9.91
C ASP A 41 1.80 7.27 -9.28
N ARG A 42 3.06 6.89 -9.53
CA ARG A 42 3.67 5.67 -8.97
C ARG A 42 3.85 5.74 -7.46
N TRP A 43 3.98 6.95 -6.90
CA TRP A 43 4.40 7.17 -5.51
C TRP A 43 3.25 7.66 -4.64
N GLU A 44 3.30 7.29 -3.35
CA GLU A 44 2.46 7.95 -2.35
C GLU A 44 2.91 9.41 -2.15
N ALA A 45 1.99 10.29 -1.76
CA ALA A 45 2.27 11.70 -1.53
C ALA A 45 3.49 11.91 -0.61
N ARG A 46 3.55 11.22 0.53
CA ARG A 46 4.68 11.32 1.46
C ARG A 46 6.03 10.95 0.83
N VAL A 47 6.06 9.91 0.00
CA VAL A 47 7.30 9.47 -0.67
C VAL A 47 7.71 10.49 -1.73
N THR A 48 6.72 11.07 -2.43
CA THR A 48 6.90 12.16 -3.37
C THR A 48 7.52 13.37 -2.69
N ASP A 49 6.97 13.79 -1.54
CA ASP A 49 7.48 14.92 -0.76
C ASP A 49 8.93 14.68 -0.33
N LEU A 50 9.24 13.49 0.22
CA LEU A 50 10.60 13.14 0.63
C LEU A 50 11.60 13.13 -0.54
N MET A 51 11.15 12.71 -1.73
CA MET A 51 11.99 12.77 -2.93
C MET A 51 12.18 14.21 -3.40
N ALA A 52 11.15 15.05 -3.34
CA ALA A 52 11.24 16.46 -3.69
C ALA A 52 12.20 17.21 -2.74
N ASP A 53 12.08 16.98 -1.44
CA ASP A 53 13.00 17.54 -0.43
C ASP A 53 14.45 17.10 -0.72
N ALA A 54 14.67 15.81 -0.99
CA ALA A 54 16.00 15.32 -1.32
C ALA A 54 16.55 15.89 -2.64
N ILE A 55 15.72 16.12 -3.67
CA ILE A 55 16.12 16.83 -4.90
C ILE A 55 16.58 18.25 -4.56
N GLN A 56 15.81 18.96 -3.71
CA GLN A 56 16.11 20.33 -3.31
C GLN A 56 17.41 20.42 -2.51
N GLU A 57 17.66 19.48 -1.60
CA GLU A 57 18.93 19.39 -0.86
C GLU A 57 20.13 19.20 -1.79
N VAL A 58 20.02 18.34 -2.82
CA VAL A 58 21.08 18.18 -3.82
C VAL A 58 21.28 19.49 -4.60
N ARG A 59 20.19 20.14 -5.01
CA ARG A 59 20.23 21.40 -5.75
C ARG A 59 20.96 22.49 -4.95
N GLU A 60 20.63 22.64 -3.67
CA GLU A 60 21.27 23.59 -2.77
C GLU A 60 22.76 23.31 -2.57
N ALA A 61 23.13 22.04 -2.37
CA ALA A 61 24.53 21.63 -2.27
C ALA A 61 25.32 22.00 -3.54
N VAL A 62 24.76 21.73 -4.72
CA VAL A 62 25.37 22.10 -6.01
C VAL A 62 25.51 23.61 -6.17
N LEU A 63 24.48 24.38 -5.80
CA LEU A 63 24.49 25.84 -5.95
C LEU A 63 25.50 26.51 -5.03
N THR A 64 25.65 26.00 -3.81
CA THR A 64 26.58 26.50 -2.79
C THR A 64 28.00 25.96 -2.93
N GLY A 65 28.22 24.95 -3.77
CA GLY A 65 29.52 24.26 -3.89
C GLY A 65 29.84 23.37 -2.70
N SER A 66 28.81 22.92 -1.96
CA SER A 66 28.92 21.96 -0.88
C SER A 66 28.99 20.52 -1.40
N ASP A 67 29.30 19.55 -0.53
CA ASP A 67 29.28 18.14 -0.88
C ASP A 67 27.85 17.66 -1.23
N VAL A 68 27.73 16.97 -2.36
CA VAL A 68 26.47 16.45 -2.91
C VAL A 68 26.29 14.96 -2.66
N GLU A 69 27.33 14.25 -2.18
CA GLU A 69 27.29 12.79 -2.07
C GLU A 69 26.21 12.30 -1.11
N ALA A 70 26.12 12.89 0.08
CA ALA A 70 25.13 12.52 1.07
C ALA A 70 23.67 12.71 0.58
N PRO A 71 23.25 13.89 0.08
CA PRO A 71 21.88 14.08 -0.40
C PRO A 71 21.59 13.25 -1.66
N LEU A 72 22.57 13.04 -2.56
CA LEU A 72 22.40 12.13 -3.70
C LEU A 72 22.21 10.68 -3.26
N ALA A 73 22.94 10.24 -2.23
CA ALA A 73 22.79 8.90 -1.67
C ALA A 73 21.40 8.71 -1.03
N GLN A 74 20.91 9.73 -0.32
CA GLN A 74 19.55 9.75 0.25
C GLN A 74 18.48 9.68 -0.85
N LEU A 75 18.58 10.53 -1.88
CA LEU A 75 17.65 10.50 -3.01
C LEU A 75 17.65 9.13 -3.72
N ARG A 76 18.83 8.56 -3.95
CA ARG A 76 18.98 7.21 -4.52
C ARG A 76 18.34 6.13 -3.65
N GLN A 77 18.51 6.23 -2.33
CA GLN A 77 17.92 5.28 -1.39
C GLN A 77 16.40 5.36 -1.39
N LEU A 78 15.83 6.57 -1.35
CA LEU A 78 14.38 6.80 -1.43
C LEU A 78 13.81 6.23 -2.73
N TYR A 79 14.41 6.55 -3.88
CA TYR A 79 13.97 6.03 -5.17
C TYR A 79 14.04 4.51 -5.25
N THR A 80 15.15 3.91 -4.81
CA THR A 80 15.32 2.45 -4.82
C THR A 80 14.29 1.77 -3.93
N ASN A 81 14.07 2.29 -2.71
CA ASN A 81 13.06 1.77 -1.80
C ASN A 81 11.65 1.92 -2.37
N GLY A 82 11.35 3.05 -3.02
CA GLY A 82 10.08 3.28 -3.72
C GLY A 82 9.83 2.23 -4.79
N ILE A 83 10.78 2.02 -5.70
CA ILE A 83 10.68 1.01 -6.77
C ILE A 83 10.47 -0.39 -6.19
N VAL A 84 11.22 -0.75 -5.14
CA VAL A 84 11.07 -2.05 -4.46
C VAL A 84 9.68 -2.20 -3.86
N ALA A 85 9.19 -1.18 -3.15
CA ALA A 85 7.86 -1.18 -2.55
C ALA A 85 6.76 -1.31 -3.61
N GLN A 86 6.87 -0.55 -4.70
CA GLN A 86 5.92 -0.60 -5.80
C GLN A 86 5.89 -1.97 -6.49
N ASN A 87 7.05 -2.53 -6.82
CA ASN A 87 7.14 -3.85 -7.44
C ASN A 87 6.55 -4.93 -6.53
N LEU A 88 6.84 -4.85 -5.23
CA LEU A 88 6.30 -5.78 -4.25
C LEU A 88 4.77 -5.63 -4.09
N GLN A 89 4.27 -4.40 -4.04
CA GLN A 89 2.83 -4.12 -4.04
C GLN A 89 2.13 -4.67 -5.28
N ASN A 90 2.72 -4.50 -6.47
CA ASN A 90 2.17 -5.00 -7.73
C ASN A 90 2.12 -6.53 -7.75
N ASP A 91 3.18 -7.21 -7.30
CA ASP A 91 3.20 -8.66 -7.10
C ASP A 91 2.08 -9.10 -6.15
N TRP A 92 1.93 -8.42 -5.01
CA TRP A 92 0.93 -8.74 -4.01
C TRP A 92 -0.50 -8.53 -4.53
N LEU A 93 -0.77 -7.44 -5.26
CA LEU A 93 -2.05 -7.22 -5.93
C LEU A 93 -2.34 -8.33 -6.97
N ALA A 94 -1.34 -8.74 -7.75
CA ALA A 94 -1.48 -9.85 -8.69
C ALA A 94 -1.82 -11.17 -7.97
N ARG A 95 -1.11 -11.48 -6.87
CA ARG A 95 -1.36 -12.65 -6.02
C ARG A 95 -2.75 -12.62 -5.39
N SER A 96 -3.18 -11.47 -4.87
CA SER A 96 -4.53 -11.25 -4.31
C SER A 96 -5.64 -11.58 -5.32
N ARG A 97 -5.49 -11.12 -6.57
CA ARG A 97 -6.42 -11.43 -7.66
C ARG A 97 -6.43 -12.92 -8.01
N GLY A 98 -5.29 -13.59 -7.86
CA GLY A 98 -5.16 -15.04 -8.07
C GLY A 98 -5.70 -15.93 -6.94
N LEU A 99 -6.17 -15.37 -5.82
CA LEU A 99 -6.73 -16.18 -4.74
C LEU A 99 -8.07 -16.82 -5.15
N ASP A 100 -8.17 -18.15 -4.95
CA ASP A 100 -9.39 -18.91 -5.18
C ASP A 100 -10.52 -18.48 -4.22
N MET A 101 -11.76 -18.50 -4.71
CA MET A 101 -12.94 -18.14 -3.92
C MET A 101 -13.09 -18.98 -2.64
N SER A 102 -12.70 -20.25 -2.67
CA SER A 102 -12.73 -21.13 -1.50
C SER A 102 -11.86 -20.64 -0.35
N ARG A 103 -10.78 -19.91 -0.64
CA ARG A 103 -9.89 -19.30 0.37
C ARG A 103 -10.44 -18.01 0.95
N LEU A 104 -11.38 -17.37 0.25
CA LEU A 104 -12.02 -16.12 0.68
C LEU A 104 -13.24 -16.36 1.55
N GLU A 105 -13.78 -17.58 1.53
CA GLU A 105 -15.01 -17.91 2.24
C GLU A 105 -14.81 -17.83 3.75
N THR A 106 -15.53 -16.90 4.37
CA THR A 106 -15.54 -16.68 5.81
C THR A 106 -16.96 -16.52 6.31
N THR A 107 -17.15 -16.63 7.63
CA THR A 107 -18.46 -16.40 8.25
C THR A 107 -19.03 -15.03 7.90
N VAL A 108 -18.21 -13.97 7.92
CA VAL A 108 -18.68 -12.61 7.61
C VAL A 108 -19.10 -12.45 6.15
N LEU A 109 -18.39 -13.08 5.20
CA LEU A 109 -18.78 -13.08 3.79
C LEU A 109 -20.07 -13.88 3.54
N SER A 110 -20.22 -15.03 4.21
CA SER A 110 -21.46 -15.80 4.19
C SER A 110 -22.64 -15.00 4.74
N ASP A 111 -22.42 -14.27 5.85
CA ASP A 111 -23.46 -13.47 6.48
C ASP A 111 -23.81 -12.24 5.64
N LEU A 112 -22.84 -11.61 4.95
CA LEU A 112 -23.13 -10.54 3.98
C LEU A 112 -24.08 -11.03 2.88
N ARG A 113 -23.87 -12.23 2.31
CA ARG A 113 -24.77 -12.79 1.30
C ARG A 113 -26.19 -12.97 1.84
N LYS A 114 -26.32 -13.42 3.10
CA LYS A 114 -27.61 -13.53 3.77
C LYS A 114 -28.25 -12.17 4.02
N ALA A 115 -27.46 -11.18 4.42
CA ALA A 115 -27.89 -9.81 4.66
C ALA A 115 -28.44 -9.17 3.37
N LEU A 116 -27.70 -9.28 2.26
CA LEU A 116 -28.16 -8.85 0.93
C LEU A 116 -29.50 -9.51 0.55
N THR A 117 -29.61 -10.83 0.72
CA THR A 117 -30.86 -11.56 0.45
C THR A 117 -31.99 -11.13 1.39
N ALA A 118 -31.69 -10.78 2.64
CA ALA A 118 -32.67 -10.34 3.61
C ALA A 118 -33.16 -8.91 3.30
N LEU A 119 -32.28 -8.02 2.86
CA LEU A 119 -32.62 -6.66 2.45
C LEU A 119 -33.56 -6.68 1.24
N GLN A 120 -33.24 -7.47 0.22
CA GLN A 120 -34.13 -7.66 -0.95
C GLN A 120 -35.52 -8.20 -0.58
N LYS A 121 -35.65 -8.87 0.57
CA LYS A 121 -36.93 -9.36 1.12
C LYS A 121 -37.60 -8.35 2.06
N GLY A 122 -37.12 -7.11 2.12
CA GLY A 122 -37.65 -6.04 2.97
C GLY A 122 -37.31 -6.18 4.45
N ARG A 123 -36.36 -7.04 4.85
CA ARG A 123 -35.98 -7.25 6.26
C ARG A 123 -34.95 -6.21 6.73
N VAL A 124 -35.27 -4.93 6.57
CA VAL A 124 -34.35 -3.80 6.79
C VAL A 124 -33.78 -3.79 8.21
N GLU A 125 -34.63 -3.82 9.24
CA GLU A 125 -34.19 -3.76 10.66
C GLU A 125 -33.21 -4.88 11.03
N LEU A 126 -33.44 -6.09 10.51
CA LEU A 126 -32.55 -7.24 10.74
C LEU A 126 -31.17 -7.00 10.12
N VAL A 127 -31.14 -6.44 8.91
CA VAL A 127 -29.90 -6.14 8.18
C VAL A 127 -29.13 -5.02 8.88
N MET A 128 -29.81 -3.93 9.26
CA MET A 128 -29.17 -2.81 9.97
C MET A 128 -28.52 -3.26 11.28
N LYS A 129 -29.22 -4.06 12.08
CA LYS A 129 -28.65 -4.61 13.32
C LYS A 129 -27.41 -5.48 13.06
N TRP A 130 -27.36 -6.21 11.94
CA TRP A 130 -26.18 -6.97 11.56
C TRP A 130 -25.05 -6.06 11.07
N VAL A 131 -25.36 -5.04 10.27
CA VAL A 131 -24.38 -4.04 9.79
C VAL A 131 -23.69 -3.37 10.97
N ASP A 132 -24.44 -2.86 11.95
CA ASP A 132 -23.89 -2.21 13.15
C ASP A 132 -22.89 -3.12 13.89
N GLN A 133 -23.23 -4.42 14.01
CA GLN A 133 -22.37 -5.40 14.68
C GLN A 133 -21.12 -5.73 13.86
N ALA A 134 -21.26 -5.83 12.53
CA ALA A 134 -20.16 -6.10 11.63
C ALA A 134 -19.19 -4.91 11.59
N GLU A 135 -19.71 -3.69 11.48
CA GLU A 135 -18.92 -2.45 11.49
C GLU A 135 -18.15 -2.30 12.80
N ALA A 136 -18.82 -2.43 13.95
CA ALA A 136 -18.17 -2.39 15.25
C ALA A 136 -17.11 -3.50 15.43
N ARG A 137 -17.22 -4.63 14.72
CA ARG A 137 -16.17 -5.66 14.70
C ARG A 137 -14.98 -5.21 13.86
N PHE A 138 -15.19 -4.65 12.67
CA PHE A 138 -14.11 -4.17 11.81
C PHE A 138 -13.34 -3.01 12.45
N LEU A 139 -14.04 -2.03 13.03
CA LEU A 139 -13.43 -0.90 13.74
C LEU A 139 -12.57 -1.36 14.92
N ARG A 140 -13.05 -2.31 15.74
CA ARG A 140 -12.24 -2.88 16.84
C ARG A 140 -11.00 -3.63 16.34
N VAL A 141 -11.09 -4.26 15.16
CA VAL A 141 -9.94 -4.94 14.56
C VAL A 141 -8.93 -3.92 14.04
N ALA A 142 -9.38 -2.84 13.39
CA ALA A 142 -8.53 -1.74 12.96
C ALA A 142 -7.80 -1.10 14.16
N GLU A 143 -8.55 -0.69 15.19
CA GLU A 143 -8.00 -0.08 16.39
C GLU A 143 -6.97 -0.99 17.08
N ARG A 144 -7.27 -2.29 17.22
CA ARG A 144 -6.30 -3.24 17.79
C ARG A 144 -5.03 -3.33 16.94
N TYR A 145 -5.17 -3.27 15.61
CA TYR A 145 -4.06 -3.44 14.69
C TYR A 145 -3.17 -2.19 14.64
N GLU A 146 -3.75 -0.99 14.70
CA GLU A 146 -3.02 0.29 14.81
C GLU A 146 -2.27 0.41 16.13
N ASN A 147 -2.85 -0.10 17.22
CA ASN A 147 -2.22 -0.10 18.55
C ASN A 147 -1.18 -1.21 18.75
N MET A 148 -0.88 -2.03 17.73
CA MET A 148 0.21 -2.99 17.83
C MET A 148 1.55 -2.25 17.86
N VAL A 149 2.27 -2.36 18.98
CA VAL A 149 3.63 -1.83 19.10
C VAL A 149 4.55 -2.65 18.19
N VAL A 150 5.04 -2.02 17.13
CA VAL A 150 6.07 -2.54 16.24
C VAL A 150 7.39 -1.89 16.64
N THR A 151 8.43 -2.68 16.86
CA THR A 151 9.77 -2.14 17.14
C THR A 151 10.39 -1.56 15.87
N GLU A 152 11.25 -0.54 15.96
CA GLU A 152 11.86 0.09 14.77
C GLU A 152 12.60 -0.91 13.87
N SER A 153 13.20 -1.95 14.46
CA SER A 153 13.89 -3.04 13.74
C SER A 153 12.94 -3.98 12.97
N GLU A 154 11.64 -3.91 13.22
CA GLU A 154 10.60 -4.65 12.51
C GLU A 154 9.96 -3.84 11.38
N ILE A 155 10.29 -2.55 11.25
CA ILE A 155 9.81 -1.69 10.16
C ILE A 155 10.62 -2.00 8.90
N THR A 156 9.98 -2.72 7.99
CA THR A 156 10.50 -3.13 6.68
C THR A 156 9.48 -2.70 5.63
N ILE A 157 9.90 -2.60 4.37
CA ILE A 157 8.96 -2.34 3.26
C ILE A 157 7.81 -3.36 3.28
N GLN A 158 8.11 -4.62 3.56
CA GLN A 158 7.11 -5.69 3.66
C GLN A 158 6.11 -5.42 4.79
N THR A 159 6.56 -5.06 5.99
CA THR A 159 5.66 -4.86 7.14
C THR A 159 4.78 -3.63 6.96
N VAL A 160 5.31 -2.56 6.37
CA VAL A 160 4.52 -1.37 5.99
C VAL A 160 3.47 -1.73 4.93
N LEU A 161 3.83 -2.48 3.89
CA LEU A 161 2.87 -2.91 2.87
C LEU A 161 1.81 -3.86 3.45
N LEU A 162 2.17 -4.78 4.36
CA LEU A 162 1.20 -5.66 5.01
C LEU A 162 0.18 -4.84 5.80
N HIS A 163 0.65 -3.83 6.52
CA HIS A 163 -0.21 -2.93 7.25
C HIS A 163 -1.16 -2.18 6.31
N ARG A 164 -0.63 -1.60 5.22
CA ARG A 164 -1.43 -0.89 4.22
C ARG A 164 -2.51 -1.78 3.61
N PHE A 165 -2.16 -2.99 3.15
CA PHE A 165 -3.15 -3.94 2.59
C PHE A 165 -4.21 -4.36 3.61
N PHE A 166 -3.82 -4.54 4.87
CA PHE A 166 -4.76 -4.90 5.91
C PHE A 166 -5.78 -3.78 6.16
N MET A 167 -5.31 -2.55 6.29
CA MET A 167 -6.15 -1.37 6.50
C MET A 167 -7.06 -1.10 5.29
N SER A 168 -6.52 -1.12 4.06
CA SER A 168 -7.35 -1.00 2.85
C SER A 168 -8.38 -2.13 2.73
N GLY A 169 -8.04 -3.33 3.22
CA GLY A 169 -8.98 -4.43 3.32
C GLY A 169 -10.15 -4.15 4.26
N ILE A 170 -9.89 -3.50 5.40
CA ILE A 170 -10.91 -3.06 6.35
C ILE A 170 -11.75 -1.92 5.75
N GLU A 171 -11.12 -0.93 5.13
CA GLU A 171 -11.80 0.19 4.47
C GLU A 171 -12.80 -0.31 3.42
N CYS A 172 -12.39 -1.24 2.56
CA CYS A 172 -13.30 -1.87 1.60
C CYS A 172 -14.50 -2.55 2.28
N TRP A 173 -14.29 -3.21 3.42
CA TRP A 173 -15.38 -3.81 4.17
C TRP A 173 -16.33 -2.76 4.77
N LEU A 174 -15.79 -1.69 5.34
CA LEU A 174 -16.59 -0.59 5.90
C LEU A 174 -17.40 0.11 4.80
N GLU A 175 -16.82 0.34 3.63
CA GLU A 175 -17.51 0.90 2.47
C GLU A 175 -18.62 -0.03 1.96
N ALA A 176 -18.39 -1.35 1.89
CA ALA A 176 -19.42 -2.31 1.52
C ALA A 176 -20.59 -2.31 2.52
N LEU A 177 -20.29 -2.18 3.82
CA LEU A 177 -21.29 -2.09 4.88
C LEU A 177 -22.07 -0.78 4.84
N ALA A 178 -21.40 0.35 4.57
CA ALA A 178 -22.01 1.67 4.39
C ALA A 178 -22.94 1.68 3.17
N GLN A 179 -22.49 1.15 2.03
CA GLN A 179 -23.33 0.99 0.85
C GLN A 179 -24.58 0.16 1.16
N LEU A 180 -24.42 -0.92 1.93
CA LEU A 180 -25.56 -1.77 2.32
C LEU A 180 -26.54 -1.06 3.27
N SER A 181 -26.04 -0.26 4.22
CA SER A 181 -26.88 0.46 5.18
C SER A 181 -27.64 1.64 4.55
N GLU A 182 -27.04 2.26 3.53
CA GLU A 182 -27.65 3.35 2.77
C GLU A 182 -28.64 2.86 1.71
N SER A 183 -28.61 1.56 1.37
CA SER A 183 -29.50 0.95 0.38
C SER A 183 -30.89 0.63 0.93
N THR A 184 -31.90 0.79 0.07
CA THR A 184 -33.25 0.25 0.20
C THR A 184 -33.40 -1.06 -0.58
N PRO A 185 -34.47 -1.85 -0.34
CA PRO A 185 -34.73 -3.06 -1.14
C PRO A 185 -34.82 -2.79 -2.65
N GLU A 186 -35.27 -1.60 -3.06
CA GLU A 186 -35.53 -1.22 -4.44
C GLU A 186 -34.29 -0.73 -5.20
N ASP A 187 -33.32 -0.13 -4.51
CA ASP A 187 -32.10 0.46 -5.12
C ASP A 187 -30.83 -0.36 -4.86
N LEU A 188 -30.91 -1.45 -4.09
CA LEU A 188 -29.76 -2.26 -3.71
C LEU A 188 -29.00 -2.83 -4.92
N ASN A 189 -27.76 -2.35 -5.10
CA ASN A 189 -26.79 -2.97 -6.01
C ASN A 189 -25.99 -4.08 -5.30
N SER A 190 -26.59 -5.26 -5.15
CA SER A 190 -25.94 -6.41 -4.47
C SER A 190 -24.59 -6.81 -5.07
N ALA A 191 -24.40 -6.60 -6.38
CA ALA A 191 -23.17 -6.97 -7.07
C ALA A 191 -22.00 -6.05 -6.66
N GLU A 192 -22.27 -4.75 -6.52
CA GLU A 192 -21.27 -3.74 -6.13
C GLU A 192 -20.86 -3.91 -4.66
N VAL A 193 -21.84 -4.02 -3.76
CA VAL A 193 -21.57 -4.30 -2.33
C VAL A 193 -20.73 -5.57 -2.17
N MET A 194 -21.09 -6.63 -2.89
CA MET A 194 -20.33 -7.89 -2.85
C MET A 194 -18.94 -7.75 -3.46
N ALA A 195 -18.79 -7.02 -4.57
CA ALA A 195 -17.50 -6.81 -5.21
C ALA A 195 -16.54 -6.06 -4.27
N ARG A 196 -17.04 -5.04 -3.56
CA ARG A 196 -16.25 -4.26 -2.61
C ARG A 196 -15.86 -5.07 -1.38
N ALA A 197 -16.79 -5.85 -0.82
CA ALA A 197 -16.47 -6.77 0.27
C ALA A 197 -15.45 -7.85 -0.14
N LEU A 198 -15.55 -8.36 -1.38
CA LEU A 198 -14.59 -9.35 -1.91
C LEU A 198 -13.20 -8.74 -2.13
N GLU A 199 -13.13 -7.50 -2.59
CA GLU A 199 -11.86 -6.76 -2.68
C GLU A 199 -11.19 -6.69 -1.30
N GLY A 200 -11.93 -6.26 -0.28
CA GLY A 200 -11.42 -6.21 1.10
C GLY A 200 -11.01 -7.57 1.64
N GLN A 201 -11.84 -8.59 1.42
CA GLN A 201 -11.57 -9.96 1.84
C GLN A 201 -10.29 -10.52 1.19
N ARG A 202 -10.05 -10.25 -0.09
CA ARG A 202 -8.82 -10.69 -0.78
C ARG A 202 -7.57 -10.07 -0.18
N MET A 203 -7.59 -8.78 0.12
CA MET A 203 -6.46 -8.09 0.76
C MET A 203 -6.16 -8.67 2.14
N MET A 204 -7.19 -8.85 2.98
CA MET A 204 -7.02 -9.40 4.33
C MET A 204 -6.52 -10.85 4.32
N VAL A 205 -7.05 -11.70 3.42
CA VAL A 205 -6.59 -13.09 3.27
C VAL A 205 -5.15 -13.12 2.77
N LEU A 206 -4.79 -12.26 1.82
CA LEU A 206 -3.41 -12.16 1.34
C LEU A 206 -2.46 -11.83 2.50
N VAL A 207 -2.79 -10.83 3.32
CA VAL A 207 -2.00 -10.46 4.50
C VAL A 207 -1.81 -11.65 5.45
N ALA A 208 -2.87 -12.44 5.68
CA ALA A 208 -2.79 -13.64 6.51
C ALA A 208 -1.86 -14.71 5.92
N VAL A 209 -1.92 -14.94 4.60
CA VAL A 209 -1.04 -15.88 3.89
C VAL A 209 0.42 -15.43 3.95
N LEU A 210 0.70 -14.18 3.58
CA LEU A 210 2.04 -13.60 3.59
C LEU A 210 2.63 -13.58 5.00
N GLY A 211 1.84 -13.20 6.00
CA GLY A 211 2.26 -13.21 7.40
C GLY A 211 2.65 -14.61 7.89
N GLN A 212 1.99 -15.67 7.41
CA GLN A 212 2.39 -17.05 7.69
C GLN A 212 3.68 -17.45 6.96
N GLU A 213 3.82 -17.07 5.68
CA GLU A 213 5.02 -17.32 4.89
C GLU A 213 6.26 -16.68 5.54
N MET A 214 6.17 -15.42 5.96
CA MET A 214 7.25 -14.71 6.63
C MET A 214 7.64 -15.34 7.97
N LYS A 215 6.68 -15.82 8.76
CA LYS A 215 6.96 -16.55 10.01
C LYS A 215 7.71 -17.86 9.75
N ARG A 216 7.37 -18.58 8.67
CA ARG A 216 8.03 -19.84 8.27
C ARG A 216 9.46 -19.64 7.74
N GLN A 217 9.80 -18.45 7.26
CA GLN A 217 11.14 -18.11 6.78
C GLN A 217 12.10 -17.71 7.93
N LYS A 218 11.59 -17.40 9.12
CA LYS A 218 12.41 -17.02 10.30
C LYS A 218 13.13 -18.14 11.10
N PRO A 219 13.09 -19.47 10.83
CA PRO A 219 13.63 -20.47 11.77
C PRO A 219 15.10 -20.90 11.55
N PHE A 220 15.97 -20.14 10.85
CA PHE A 220 17.38 -20.55 10.64
C PHE A 220 18.47 -19.60 11.16
N GLY A 221 18.13 -18.59 11.97
CA GLY A 221 19.13 -17.85 12.75
C GLY A 221 19.14 -18.36 14.19
N PHE A 222 20.30 -18.77 14.71
CA PHE A 222 20.53 -19.34 16.06
C PHE A 222 20.37 -20.87 16.22
N ARG A 223 21.16 -21.62 15.44
CA ARG A 223 21.92 -22.73 16.05
C ARG A 223 23.39 -22.31 16.07
N THR A 224 23.78 -21.58 17.11
CA THR A 224 25.17 -21.56 17.55
C THR A 224 25.52 -23.00 17.93
N PHE A 225 26.37 -23.63 17.12
CA PHE A 225 27.07 -24.84 17.53
C PHE A 225 27.88 -24.51 18.79
N GLY A 226 27.64 -25.28 19.85
CA GLY A 226 28.52 -25.33 21.02
C GLY A 226 29.79 -26.09 20.72
#